data_AF-A0A0K8SVA9-F1
#
_entry.id   AF-A0A0K8SVA9-F1
#
_cell.length_a   1.000
_cell.length_b   1.000
_cell.length_c   1.000
_cell.angle_alpha   90.00
_cell.angle_beta   90.00
_cell.angle_gamma   90.00
#
_symmetry.space_group_name_H-M   'P 1'
#
loop_
_entity.id
_entity.type
_entity.pdbx_description
1 polymer ?
#
loop_
_entity_poly.entity_id
_entity_poly.type
_entity_poly.pdbx_seq_one_letter_code
_entity_poly.pdbx_strand_id
1 'polypeptide(L)'
;MQHTQLLLQCYLLSCGNPFVDVITHSAFKSNLMELKSLRDASPCSSSSIFSFPTLQSSLDLMSEYDTFVQSNKVALNRWNQLMASKPSYKKTVHEGSPGIHPHLMSLCLKSDAFQYPLLLPKMGFKSCPFPQRNRFSEAEDRLVAFGLEDCEHNLGCNLISNRDLLEASDLIRRSLIPVKTAESICQHILKRRNSKFPNTIQDYFLFRKAPGIEHFVVPIDFSQGLLPLFQLDVQLIDVRWHRILYLERERQMLLEENVKKEEVSSTTPELTEPVPVTTN
;
A
#
# COMPACT_ATOMS: atom_id res chain seq x y z
N MET A 1 -8.29 5.50 7.67
CA MET A 1 -7.64 4.19 7.94
C MET A 1 -6.94 3.62 6.70
N GLN A 2 -7.64 3.33 5.58
CA GLN A 2 -6.99 2.82 4.36
C GLN A 2 -5.91 3.75 3.79
N HIS A 3 -6.15 5.06 3.81
CA HIS A 3 -5.18 6.06 3.33
C HIS A 3 -3.85 6.02 4.08
N THR A 4 -3.85 5.79 5.39
CA THR A 4 -2.63 5.65 6.20
C THR A 4 -1.80 4.45 5.74
N GLN A 5 -2.46 3.31 5.54
CA GLN A 5 -1.81 2.09 5.04
C GLN A 5 -1.24 2.33 3.63
N LEU A 6 -2.02 2.91 2.71
CA LEU A 6 -1.56 3.20 1.35
C LEU A 6 -0.36 4.15 1.33
N LEU A 7 -0.40 5.19 2.17
CA LEU A 7 0.69 6.16 2.29
C LEU A 7 1.97 5.50 2.82
N LEU A 8 1.85 4.65 3.84
CA LEU A 8 2.95 3.84 4.38
C LEU A 8 3.51 2.88 3.32
N GLN A 9 2.66 2.20 2.55
CA GLN A 9 3.10 1.32 1.46
C GLN A 9 3.91 2.09 0.42
N CYS A 10 3.41 3.25 -0.02
CA CYS A 10 4.11 4.13 -0.95
C CYS A 10 5.48 4.55 -0.40
N TYR A 11 5.53 4.92 0.89
CA TYR A 11 6.78 5.24 1.57
C TYR A 11 7.75 4.05 1.53
N LEU A 12 7.35 2.90 2.08
CA LEU A 12 8.21 1.71 2.22
C LEU A 12 8.75 1.20 0.87
N LEU A 13 7.93 1.27 -0.19
CA LEU A 13 8.36 0.87 -1.53
C LEU A 13 9.26 1.91 -2.21
N SER A 14 9.14 3.19 -1.82
CA SER A 14 10.00 4.27 -2.32
C SER A 14 11.33 4.36 -1.58
N CYS A 15 11.35 4.05 -0.29
CA CYS A 15 12.53 4.18 0.54
C CYS A 15 13.59 3.16 0.11
N GLY A 16 14.76 3.69 -0.26
CA GLY A 16 15.87 2.90 -0.79
C GLY A 16 15.70 2.46 -2.25
N ASN A 17 14.70 2.96 -2.97
CA ASN A 17 14.53 2.71 -4.40
C ASN A 17 15.23 3.80 -5.23
N PRO A 18 16.24 3.47 -6.06
CA PRO A 18 16.98 4.47 -6.85
C PRO A 18 16.16 5.09 -7.98
N PHE A 19 14.96 4.56 -8.27
CA PHE A 19 14.11 4.99 -9.38
C PHE A 19 12.97 5.92 -8.95
N VAL A 20 12.82 6.17 -7.66
CA VAL A 20 11.85 7.13 -7.14
C VAL A 20 12.57 8.42 -6.81
N ASP A 21 12.03 9.54 -7.29
CA ASP A 21 12.59 10.85 -7.02
C ASP A 21 12.52 11.19 -5.53
N VAL A 22 13.56 11.90 -5.05
CA VAL A 22 13.72 12.27 -3.63
C VAL A 22 12.54 13.10 -3.12
N ILE A 23 11.95 13.95 -3.97
CA ILE A 23 10.79 14.79 -3.63
C ILE A 23 9.55 13.93 -3.41
N THR A 24 9.36 12.90 -4.24
CA THR A 24 8.21 11.99 -4.11
C THR A 24 8.31 11.17 -2.82
N HIS A 25 9.51 10.69 -2.52
CA HIS A 25 9.78 9.99 -1.26
C HIS A 25 9.56 10.88 -0.03
N SER A 26 10.10 12.11 -0.03
CA SER A 26 9.96 13.03 1.09
C SER A 26 8.51 13.47 1.32
N ALA A 27 7.71 13.57 0.25
CA ALA A 27 6.29 13.86 0.35
C ALA A 27 5.52 12.80 1.15
N PHE A 28 5.76 11.51 0.90
CA PHE A 28 5.07 10.44 1.64
C PHE A 28 5.38 10.47 3.14
N LYS A 29 6.65 10.70 3.49
CA LYS A 29 7.09 10.85 4.89
C LYS A 29 6.47 12.08 5.54
N SER A 30 6.49 13.21 4.85
CA SER A 30 5.95 14.47 5.35
C SER A 30 4.46 14.35 5.62
N ASN A 31 3.70 13.74 4.70
CA ASN A 31 2.28 13.49 4.87
C ASN A 31 1.98 12.59 6.08
N LEU A 32 2.76 11.53 6.34
CA LEU A 32 2.59 10.70 7.54
C LEU A 32 2.87 11.48 8.83
N MET A 33 3.90 12.32 8.81
CA MET A 33 4.24 13.18 9.95
C MET A 33 3.23 14.29 10.18
N GLU A 34 2.61 14.80 9.12
CA GLU A 34 1.50 15.76 9.19
C GLU A 34 0.24 15.11 9.78
N LEU A 35 -0.08 13.88 9.40
CA LEU A 35 -1.16 13.13 10.06
C LEU A 35 -0.91 12.95 11.56
N LYS A 36 0.36 12.72 11.95
CA LYS A 36 0.77 12.70 13.35
C LYS A 36 0.55 14.05 14.02
N SER A 37 0.99 15.14 13.41
CA SER A 37 0.84 16.48 13.99
C SER A 37 -0.63 16.89 14.13
N LEU A 38 -1.47 16.57 13.15
CA LEU A 38 -2.91 16.84 13.18
C LEU A 38 -3.62 16.03 14.27
N ARG A 39 -3.22 14.78 14.49
CA ARG A 39 -3.68 13.97 15.62
C ARG A 39 -3.27 14.62 16.95
N ASP A 40 -1.99 14.94 17.08
CA ASP A 40 -1.41 15.44 18.34
C ASP A 40 -1.90 16.86 18.69
N ALA A 41 -2.26 17.67 17.68
CA ALA A 41 -2.82 19.01 17.84
C ALA A 41 -4.32 19.02 18.21
N SER A 42 -5.02 17.89 18.10
CA SER A 42 -6.44 17.74 18.48
C SER A 42 -6.63 16.75 19.65
N PRO A 43 -6.01 16.98 20.83
CA PRO A 43 -6.10 16.05 21.96
C PRO A 43 -7.47 16.06 22.65
N CYS A 44 -8.33 17.05 22.37
CA CYS A 44 -9.57 17.29 23.10
C CYS A 44 -10.82 16.62 22.49
N SER A 45 -10.69 15.93 21.35
CA SER A 45 -11.80 15.14 20.80
C SER A 45 -11.36 13.70 20.58
N SER A 46 -11.93 12.79 21.38
CA SER A 46 -11.87 11.33 21.19
C SER A 46 -12.44 10.87 19.83
N SER A 47 -12.84 11.81 18.97
CA SER A 47 -13.46 11.65 17.66
C SER A 47 -12.76 12.46 16.57
N SER A 48 -11.49 12.86 16.75
CA SER A 48 -10.71 13.46 15.65
C SER A 48 -10.68 12.49 14.47
N ILE A 49 -11.11 12.95 13.29
CA ILE A 49 -11.10 12.19 12.03
C ILE A 49 -9.70 11.68 11.64
N PHE A 50 -8.65 12.15 12.32
CA PHE A 50 -7.25 11.79 12.13
C PHE A 50 -6.72 10.80 13.19
N SER A 51 -7.52 10.43 14.19
CA SER A 51 -7.16 9.42 15.20
C SER A 51 -7.36 8.01 14.64
N PHE A 52 -6.36 7.51 13.92
CA PHE A 52 -6.36 6.15 13.38
C PHE A 52 -5.60 5.20 14.30
N PRO A 53 -6.17 4.03 14.67
CA PRO A 53 -5.49 3.04 15.50
C PRO A 53 -4.11 2.64 14.97
N THR A 54 -3.95 2.52 13.65
CA THR A 54 -2.73 2.02 13.00
C THR A 54 -1.65 3.08 12.81
N LEU A 55 -1.92 4.36 13.11
CA LEU A 55 -1.00 5.44 12.77
C LEU A 55 0.32 5.32 13.54
N GLN A 56 0.28 4.97 14.83
CA GLN A 56 1.50 4.80 15.62
C GLN A 56 2.35 3.64 15.09
N SER A 57 1.74 2.47 14.91
CA SER A 57 2.38 1.30 14.29
C SER A 57 2.97 1.59 12.92
N SER A 58 2.30 2.44 12.12
CA SER A 58 2.79 2.88 10.81
C SER A 58 4.06 3.72 10.92
N LEU A 59 4.13 4.63 11.90
CA LEU A 59 5.29 5.47 12.16
C LEU A 59 6.47 4.66 12.70
N ASP A 60 6.20 3.68 13.56
CA ASP A 60 7.23 2.82 14.14
C ASP A 60 7.85 1.94 13.05
N LEU A 61 7.02 1.33 12.19
CA LEU A 61 7.50 0.56 11.04
C LEU A 61 8.30 1.44 10.05
N MET A 62 7.85 2.67 9.83
CA MET A 62 8.56 3.64 8.98
C MET A 62 9.97 3.91 9.53
N SER A 63 10.09 4.09 10.85
CA SER A 63 11.37 4.31 11.52
C SER A 63 12.28 3.08 11.47
N GLU A 64 11.72 1.89 11.74
CA GLU A 64 12.47 0.62 11.68
C GLU A 64 13.05 0.38 10.28
N TYR A 65 12.24 0.61 9.24
CA TYR A 65 12.69 0.45 7.86
C TYR A 65 13.74 1.49 7.47
N ASP A 66 13.63 2.74 7.94
CA ASP A 66 14.64 3.78 7.71
C ASP A 66 16.01 3.35 8.26
N THR A 67 16.05 2.82 9.48
CA THR A 67 17.28 2.30 10.07
C THR A 67 17.85 1.15 9.23
N PHE A 68 17.00 0.21 8.79
CA PHE A 68 17.42 -0.88 7.91
C PHE A 68 18.03 -0.37 6.60
N VAL A 69 17.38 0.59 5.93
CA VAL A 69 17.84 1.15 4.66
C VAL A 69 19.18 1.88 4.82
N GLN A 70 19.37 2.63 5.91
CA GLN A 70 20.63 3.31 6.20
C GLN A 70 21.77 2.30 6.42
N SER A 71 21.54 1.24 7.19
CA SER A 71 22.55 0.21 7.46
C SER A 71 22.84 -0.70 6.27
N ASN A 72 21.89 -0.89 5.34
CA ASN A 72 21.98 -1.89 4.26
C ASN A 72 21.96 -1.28 2.84
N LYS A 73 22.28 0.01 2.71
CA LYS A 73 22.17 0.77 1.46
C LYS A 73 22.82 0.08 0.25
N VAL A 74 24.02 -0.49 0.43
CA VAL A 74 24.76 -1.17 -0.65
C VAL A 74 24.04 -2.45 -1.11
N ALA A 75 23.60 -3.28 -0.16
CA ALA A 75 22.89 -4.51 -0.47
C ALA A 75 21.55 -4.24 -1.16
N LEU A 76 20.82 -3.21 -0.68
CA LEU A 76 19.54 -2.81 -1.24
C LEU A 76 19.68 -2.26 -2.67
N ASN A 77 20.70 -1.42 -2.92
CA ASN A 77 21.00 -0.94 -4.26
C ASN A 77 21.34 -2.09 -5.22
N ARG A 78 22.13 -3.06 -4.78
CA ARG A 78 22.45 -4.26 -5.58
C ARG A 78 21.20 -5.08 -5.90
N TRP A 79 20.31 -5.26 -4.93
CA TRP A 79 19.05 -5.94 -5.15
C TRP A 79 18.16 -5.19 -6.16
N ASN A 80 18.04 -3.87 -6.04
CA ASN A 80 17.26 -3.05 -6.97
C ASN A 80 17.80 -3.16 -8.40
N GLN A 81 19.14 -3.13 -8.57
CA GLN A 81 19.78 -3.32 -9.86
C GLN A 81 19.54 -4.72 -10.43
N LEU A 82 19.61 -5.77 -9.62
CA LEU A 82 19.30 -7.15 -10.04
C LEU A 82 17.85 -7.29 -10.49
N MET A 83 16.92 -6.65 -9.78
CA MET A 83 15.50 -6.70 -10.15
C MET A 83 15.18 -5.85 -11.38
N ALA A 84 15.94 -4.78 -11.63
CA ALA A 84 15.86 -4.00 -12.86
C ALA A 84 16.49 -4.70 -14.07
N SER A 85 17.51 -5.54 -13.87
CA SER A 85 18.23 -6.23 -14.95
C SER A 85 17.63 -7.56 -15.37
N LYS A 86 16.66 -8.11 -14.61
CA LYS A 86 15.96 -9.33 -14.99
C LYS A 86 15.26 -9.13 -16.35
N PRO A 87 15.65 -9.86 -17.41
CA PRO A 87 15.11 -9.63 -18.72
C PRO A 87 13.62 -9.97 -18.72
N SER A 88 12.80 -9.09 -19.29
CA SER A 88 11.35 -9.27 -19.49
C SER A 88 11.03 -10.36 -20.54
N TYR A 89 11.84 -11.41 -20.62
CA TYR A 89 11.84 -12.40 -21.70
C TYR A 89 10.93 -13.61 -21.40
N LYS A 90 9.76 -13.37 -20.79
CA LYS A 90 8.64 -14.33 -20.82
C LYS A 90 7.34 -13.55 -20.98
N LYS A 91 6.53 -13.97 -21.97
CA LYS A 91 5.26 -13.34 -22.40
C LYS A 91 4.14 -13.40 -21.37
N THR A 92 4.41 -13.92 -20.17
CA THR A 92 3.49 -13.98 -19.04
C THR A 92 3.60 -12.69 -18.24
N VAL A 93 2.51 -11.92 -18.23
CA VAL A 93 2.36 -10.60 -17.57
C VAL A 93 2.80 -10.57 -16.09
N HIS A 94 2.96 -11.74 -15.47
CA HIS A 94 3.33 -11.90 -14.06
C HIS A 94 4.83 -12.03 -13.76
N GLU A 95 5.68 -12.47 -14.69
CA GLU A 95 7.10 -12.77 -14.40
C GLU A 95 8.07 -11.58 -14.55
N GLY A 96 7.63 -10.49 -15.18
CA GLY A 96 8.43 -9.27 -15.42
C GLY A 96 8.20 -8.13 -14.43
N SER A 97 7.68 -8.40 -13.23
CA SER A 97 7.44 -7.37 -12.21
C SER A 97 8.54 -7.38 -11.15
N PRO A 98 9.04 -6.20 -10.71
CA PRO A 98 10.01 -6.13 -9.65
C PRO A 98 9.31 -6.67 -8.42
N GLY A 99 9.90 -7.72 -7.86
CA GLY A 99 9.49 -8.25 -6.57
C GLY A 99 9.61 -7.19 -5.49
N ILE A 100 9.04 -7.48 -4.34
CA ILE A 100 9.24 -6.67 -3.13
C ILE A 100 10.43 -7.28 -2.38
N HIS A 101 11.25 -6.46 -1.74
CA HIS A 101 12.40 -6.98 -0.99
C HIS A 101 11.92 -7.92 0.14
N PRO A 102 12.44 -9.15 0.27
CA PRO A 102 11.93 -10.12 1.24
C PRO A 102 11.96 -9.63 2.69
N HIS A 103 12.98 -8.85 3.07
CA HIS A 103 13.05 -8.25 4.40
C HIS A 103 11.93 -7.22 4.64
N LEU A 104 11.60 -6.42 3.61
CA LEU A 104 10.47 -5.49 3.71
C LEU A 104 9.16 -6.27 3.87
N MET A 105 8.98 -7.37 3.13
CA MET A 105 7.80 -8.22 3.30
C MET A 105 7.71 -8.81 4.70
N SER A 106 8.83 -9.29 5.25
CA SER A 106 8.92 -9.79 6.63
C SER A 106 8.54 -8.72 7.66
N LEU A 107 9.06 -7.50 7.52
CA LEU A 107 8.71 -6.37 8.38
C LEU A 107 7.21 -6.04 8.32
N CYS A 108 6.65 -5.94 7.12
CA CYS A 108 5.22 -5.68 6.95
C CYS A 108 4.36 -6.79 7.59
N LEU A 109 4.77 -8.06 7.44
CA LEU A 109 4.02 -9.19 7.98
C LEU A 109 3.95 -9.19 9.52
N LYS A 110 5.04 -8.78 10.17
CA LYS A 110 5.16 -8.68 11.64
C LYS A 110 4.47 -7.45 12.22
N SER A 111 4.27 -6.42 11.41
CA SER A 111 3.62 -5.19 11.85
C SER A 111 2.09 -5.33 11.87
N ASP A 112 1.50 -4.65 12.83
CA ASP A 112 0.07 -4.42 13.01
C ASP A 112 -0.43 -3.18 12.24
N ALA A 113 0.44 -2.50 11.48
CA ALA A 113 0.10 -1.34 10.64
C ALA A 113 -0.81 -1.66 9.44
N PHE A 114 -0.87 -2.93 9.02
CA PHE A 114 -1.57 -3.37 7.80
C PHE A 114 -2.88 -4.09 8.11
N GLN A 115 -3.95 -3.33 8.34
CA GLN A 115 -5.27 -3.88 8.64
C GLN A 115 -6.08 -4.31 7.41
N TYR A 116 -5.60 -3.98 6.20
CA TYR A 116 -6.25 -4.35 4.94
C TYR A 116 -5.32 -5.24 4.10
N PRO A 117 -5.31 -6.57 4.34
CA PRO A 117 -4.43 -7.52 3.62
C PRO A 117 -4.65 -7.50 2.10
N LEU A 118 -5.89 -7.29 1.65
CA LEU A 118 -6.25 -7.22 0.24
C LEU A 118 -5.63 -6.01 -0.48
N LEU A 119 -5.22 -4.98 0.27
CA LEU A 119 -4.55 -3.79 -0.23
C LEU A 119 -3.02 -3.92 -0.17
N LEU A 120 -2.45 -5.07 0.16
CA LEU A 120 -1.00 -5.25 0.18
C LEU A 120 -0.39 -5.04 -1.21
N PRO A 121 0.83 -4.50 -1.27
CA PRO A 121 1.45 -4.25 -2.55
C PRO A 121 1.73 -5.56 -3.28
N LYS A 122 1.38 -5.54 -4.56
CA LYS A 122 1.45 -6.68 -5.49
C LYS A 122 2.79 -6.77 -6.21
N MET A 123 3.54 -5.67 -6.22
CA MET A 123 4.87 -5.51 -6.83
C MET A 123 5.57 -4.29 -6.25
N GLY A 124 6.89 -4.19 -6.40
CA GLY A 124 7.64 -2.98 -6.11
C GLY A 124 7.50 -1.91 -7.19
N PHE A 125 8.09 -0.74 -6.98
CA PHE A 125 8.16 0.28 -8.02
C PHE A 125 9.09 -0.15 -9.16
N LYS A 126 8.61 0.02 -10.39
CA LYS A 126 9.35 -0.27 -11.62
C LYS A 126 10.15 0.96 -12.04
N SER A 127 11.43 0.76 -12.35
CA SER A 127 12.13 1.62 -13.31
C SER A 127 11.55 1.33 -14.68
N CYS A 128 10.48 2.01 -15.04
CA CYS A 128 10.10 2.06 -16.42
C CYS A 128 10.16 3.52 -16.81
N PRO A 129 11.08 3.93 -17.71
CA PRO A 129 10.79 5.04 -18.57
C PRO A 129 9.63 4.54 -19.44
N PHE A 130 8.41 4.58 -18.90
CA PHE A 130 7.25 4.34 -19.73
C PHE A 130 7.37 5.41 -20.82
N PRO A 131 7.45 5.07 -22.12
CA PRO A 131 6.93 6.01 -23.09
C PRO A 131 5.51 6.25 -22.59
N GLN A 132 5.14 7.51 -22.30
CA GLN A 132 3.79 7.88 -21.85
C GLN A 132 2.80 7.04 -22.63
N ARG A 133 2.32 5.94 -22.03
CA ARG A 133 1.39 5.08 -22.73
C ARG A 133 0.12 5.89 -22.63
N ASN A 134 -0.20 6.64 -23.67
CA ASN A 134 -1.48 7.33 -23.86
C ASN A 134 -2.65 6.34 -24.01
N ARG A 135 -2.51 5.14 -23.44
CA ARG A 135 -3.56 4.16 -23.30
C ARG A 135 -4.25 4.40 -21.97
N PHE A 136 -5.56 4.42 -22.02
CA PHE A 136 -6.43 4.47 -20.87
C PHE A 136 -6.82 3.03 -20.51
N SER A 137 -6.71 2.72 -19.23
CA SER A 137 -7.26 1.52 -18.62
C SER A 137 -8.76 1.67 -18.38
N GLU A 138 -9.45 0.58 -18.13
CA GLU A 138 -10.87 0.62 -17.78
C GLU A 138 -11.14 1.41 -16.49
N ALA A 139 -10.23 1.32 -15.51
CA ALA A 139 -10.31 2.12 -14.29
C ALA A 139 -10.17 3.62 -14.59
N GLU A 140 -9.25 4.01 -15.46
CA GLU A 140 -9.13 5.39 -15.92
C GLU A 140 -10.38 5.85 -16.69
N ASP A 141 -10.98 4.99 -17.52
CA ASP A 141 -12.26 5.32 -18.20
C ASP A 141 -13.39 5.60 -17.21
N ARG A 142 -13.46 4.82 -16.11
CA ARG A 142 -14.43 5.06 -15.03
C ARG A 142 -14.15 6.39 -14.32
N LEU A 143 -12.89 6.70 -14.00
CA LEU A 143 -12.50 7.98 -13.41
C LEU A 143 -12.83 9.16 -14.32
N VAL A 144 -12.61 9.03 -15.64
CA VAL A 144 -13.04 10.05 -16.61
C VAL A 144 -14.55 10.25 -16.54
N ALA A 145 -15.35 9.18 -16.52
CA ALA A 145 -16.81 9.29 -16.44
C ALA A 145 -17.28 9.97 -15.13
N PHE A 146 -16.66 9.66 -13.98
CA PHE A 146 -16.94 10.36 -12.72
C PHE A 146 -16.60 11.84 -12.81
N GLY A 147 -15.41 12.17 -13.30
CA GLY A 147 -15.01 13.56 -13.39
C GLY A 147 -15.83 14.37 -14.41
N LEU A 148 -16.37 13.74 -15.46
CA LEU A 148 -17.33 14.37 -16.36
C LEU A 148 -18.65 14.68 -15.63
N GLU A 149 -19.16 13.73 -14.83
CA GLU A 149 -20.34 13.94 -13.99
C GLU A 149 -20.14 15.12 -13.03
N ASP A 150 -19.01 15.14 -12.32
CA ASP A 150 -18.66 16.23 -11.40
C ASP A 150 -18.54 17.58 -12.12
N CYS A 151 -17.94 17.62 -13.31
CA CYS A 151 -17.81 18.87 -14.08
C CYS A 151 -19.16 19.37 -14.60
N GLU A 152 -20.05 18.48 -15.05
CA GLU A 152 -21.38 18.86 -15.56
C GLU A 152 -22.30 19.30 -14.41
N HIS A 153 -22.31 18.56 -13.29
CA HIS A 153 -23.22 18.82 -12.17
C HIS A 153 -22.74 19.90 -11.20
N ASN A 154 -21.46 19.88 -10.82
CA ASN A 154 -20.94 20.78 -9.79
C ASN A 154 -20.37 22.09 -10.36
N LEU A 155 -19.87 22.04 -11.60
CA LEU A 155 -19.18 23.17 -12.23
C LEU A 155 -19.93 23.76 -13.44
N GLY A 156 -21.01 23.12 -13.88
CA GLY A 156 -21.85 23.60 -14.98
C GLY A 156 -21.15 23.63 -16.34
N CYS A 157 -20.11 22.81 -16.54
CA CYS A 157 -19.38 22.76 -17.81
C CYS A 157 -20.26 22.19 -18.93
N ASN A 158 -20.33 22.87 -20.07
CA ASN A 158 -21.03 22.33 -21.24
C ASN A 158 -20.13 21.36 -22.02
N LEU A 159 -20.24 20.07 -21.71
CA LEU A 159 -19.43 19.00 -22.30
C LEU A 159 -19.62 18.78 -23.82
N ILE A 160 -20.54 19.51 -24.46
CA ILE A 160 -20.71 19.54 -25.93
C ILE A 160 -19.69 20.50 -26.56
N SER A 161 -19.31 21.56 -25.85
CA SER A 161 -18.32 22.54 -26.28
C SER A 161 -16.90 21.98 -26.15
N ASN A 162 -16.10 22.04 -27.21
CA ASN A 162 -14.70 21.60 -27.17
C ASN A 162 -13.85 22.38 -26.14
N ARG A 163 -14.18 23.65 -25.90
CA ARG A 163 -13.47 24.49 -24.92
C ARG A 163 -13.74 24.01 -23.50
N ASP A 164 -15.01 23.85 -23.17
CA ASP A 164 -15.43 23.48 -21.81
C ASP A 164 -15.10 22.00 -21.53
N LEU A 165 -15.06 21.15 -22.58
CA LEU A 165 -14.53 19.79 -22.49
C LEU A 165 -13.03 19.76 -22.16
N LEU A 166 -12.24 20.68 -22.73
CA LEU A 166 -10.82 20.78 -22.41
C LEU A 166 -10.60 21.26 -20.97
N GLU A 167 -11.42 22.21 -20.51
CA GLU A 167 -11.43 22.66 -19.12
C GLU A 167 -11.79 21.52 -18.16
N ALA A 168 -12.87 20.78 -18.45
CA ALA A 168 -13.23 19.58 -17.71
C ALA A 168 -12.09 18.54 -17.72
N SER A 169 -11.41 18.37 -18.86
CA SER A 169 -10.28 17.44 -18.97
C SER A 169 -9.09 17.86 -18.11
N ASP A 170 -8.84 19.16 -17.97
CA ASP A 170 -7.77 19.66 -17.09
C ASP A 170 -8.14 19.52 -15.61
N LEU A 171 -9.42 19.67 -15.26
CA LEU A 171 -9.90 19.39 -13.90
C LEU A 171 -9.75 17.91 -13.56
N ILE A 172 -10.21 17.02 -14.45
CA ILE A 172 -10.04 15.55 -14.32
C ILE A 172 -8.56 15.19 -14.16
N ARG A 173 -7.68 15.84 -14.93
CA ARG A 173 -6.23 15.64 -14.78
C ARG A 173 -5.76 15.99 -13.37
N ARG A 174 -6.13 17.16 -12.86
CA ARG A 174 -5.65 17.65 -11.56
C ARG A 174 -6.17 16.80 -10.39
N SER A 175 -7.41 16.33 -10.46
CA SER A 175 -8.07 15.65 -9.35
C SER A 175 -7.99 14.12 -9.40
N LEU A 176 -8.13 13.52 -10.59
CA LEU A 176 -8.33 12.06 -10.72
C LEU A 176 -7.21 11.36 -11.49
N ILE A 177 -6.69 11.96 -12.57
CA ILE A 177 -5.74 11.29 -13.48
C ILE A 177 -4.51 12.19 -13.73
N PRO A 178 -3.67 12.43 -12.71
CA PRO A 178 -2.53 13.36 -12.80
C PRO A 178 -1.42 12.90 -13.75
N VAL A 179 -1.43 11.62 -14.13
CA VAL A 179 -0.41 11.01 -14.99
C VAL A 179 -0.65 11.23 -16.49
N LYS A 180 -1.80 11.79 -16.89
CA LYS A 180 -2.14 12.10 -18.29
C LYS A 180 -2.12 13.61 -18.53
N THR A 181 -2.04 14.02 -19.80
CA THR A 181 -2.23 15.43 -20.15
C THR A 181 -3.71 15.72 -20.39
N ALA A 182 -4.12 16.99 -20.21
CA ALA A 182 -5.51 17.41 -20.42
C ALA A 182 -5.93 17.16 -21.89
N GLU A 183 -5.03 17.39 -22.84
CA GLU A 183 -5.27 17.14 -24.25
C GLU A 183 -5.46 15.64 -24.52
N SER A 184 -4.67 14.77 -23.90
CA SER A 184 -4.81 13.33 -24.05
C SER A 184 -6.13 12.82 -23.50
N ILE A 185 -6.61 13.38 -22.38
CA ILE A 185 -7.91 13.05 -21.79
C ILE A 185 -9.03 13.52 -22.72
N CYS A 186 -8.98 14.78 -23.18
CA CYS A 186 -9.98 15.35 -24.09
C CYS A 186 -10.09 14.54 -25.39
N GLN A 187 -8.96 14.22 -26.04
CA GLN A 187 -8.93 13.38 -27.24
C GLN A 187 -9.49 11.98 -27.00
N HIS A 188 -9.18 11.39 -25.84
CA HIS A 188 -9.69 10.07 -25.47
C HIS A 188 -11.20 10.08 -25.26
N ILE A 189 -11.75 11.12 -24.60
CA ILE A 189 -13.19 11.31 -24.45
C ILE A 189 -13.87 11.40 -25.82
N LEU A 190 -13.38 12.26 -26.71
CA LEU A 190 -13.93 12.43 -28.06
C LEU A 190 -13.92 11.12 -28.86
N LYS A 191 -12.84 10.33 -28.73
CA LYS A 191 -12.71 9.02 -29.38
C LYS A 191 -13.69 7.99 -28.80
N ARG A 192 -13.81 7.93 -27.48
CA ARG A 192 -14.62 6.92 -26.78
C ARG A 192 -16.12 7.20 -26.88
N ARG A 193 -16.51 8.48 -26.92
CA ARG A 193 -17.89 8.93 -27.18
C ARG A 193 -18.45 8.37 -28.49
N ASN A 194 -17.63 8.26 -29.52
CA ASN A 194 -18.02 7.77 -30.85
C ASN A 194 -17.52 6.34 -31.15
N SER A 195 -17.17 5.58 -30.11
CA SER A 195 -16.70 4.20 -30.25
C SER A 195 -17.84 3.29 -30.73
N LYS A 196 -17.50 2.33 -31.59
CA LYS A 196 -18.41 1.24 -31.99
C LYS A 196 -18.63 0.22 -30.88
N PHE A 197 -17.68 0.13 -29.94
CA PHE A 197 -17.74 -0.78 -28.81
C PHE A 197 -18.24 -0.05 -27.56
N PRO A 198 -19.14 -0.67 -26.78
CA PRO A 198 -19.66 -0.08 -25.55
C PRO A 198 -18.51 0.21 -24.59
N ASN A 199 -18.60 1.36 -23.91
CA ASN A 199 -17.62 1.80 -22.95
C ASN A 199 -18.23 2.84 -22.00
N THR A 200 -17.64 2.94 -20.82
CA THR A 200 -18.14 3.78 -19.73
C THR A 200 -18.30 5.26 -20.07
N ILE A 201 -17.41 5.80 -20.91
CA ILE A 201 -17.48 7.22 -21.32
C ILE A 201 -18.65 7.43 -22.28
N GLN A 202 -18.88 6.51 -23.21
CA GLN A 202 -20.05 6.53 -24.09
C GLN A 202 -21.34 6.41 -23.27
N ASP A 203 -21.39 5.49 -22.31
CA ASP A 203 -22.54 5.30 -21.43
C ASP A 203 -22.85 6.57 -20.64
N TYR A 204 -21.84 7.28 -20.14
CA TYR A 204 -22.02 8.58 -19.51
C TYR A 204 -22.73 9.58 -20.44
N PHE A 205 -22.30 9.74 -21.69
CA PHE A 205 -22.96 10.67 -22.61
C PHE A 205 -24.39 10.27 -22.99
N LEU A 206 -24.72 8.98 -22.91
CA LEU A 206 -26.07 8.46 -23.19
C LEU A 206 -27.00 8.62 -21.99
N PHE A 207 -26.54 8.27 -20.79
CA PHE A 207 -27.37 8.21 -19.58
C PHE A 207 -27.19 9.40 -18.63
N ARG A 208 -26.19 10.26 -18.90
CA ARG A 208 -25.81 11.40 -18.05
C ARG A 208 -25.54 11.01 -16.60
N LYS A 209 -24.94 9.82 -16.43
CA LYS A 209 -24.65 9.24 -15.13
C LYS A 209 -23.34 8.47 -15.17
N ALA A 210 -22.50 8.67 -14.17
CA ALA A 210 -21.29 7.90 -13.97
C ALA A 210 -21.61 6.41 -13.67
N PRO A 211 -20.66 5.49 -13.93
CA PRO A 211 -20.85 4.08 -13.58
C PRO A 211 -21.16 3.92 -12.09
N GLY A 212 -22.10 3.04 -11.76
CA GLY A 212 -22.40 2.72 -10.37
C GLY A 212 -21.16 2.13 -9.66
N ILE A 213 -20.90 2.61 -8.44
CA ILE A 213 -19.86 2.05 -7.56
C ILE A 213 -20.53 1.03 -6.64
N GLU A 214 -20.11 -0.23 -6.73
CA GLU A 214 -20.44 -1.21 -5.71
C GLU A 214 -19.51 -0.99 -4.51
N HIS A 215 -20.08 -0.48 -3.41
CA HIS A 215 -19.32 -0.24 -2.18
C HIS A 215 -19.37 -1.47 -1.28
N PHE A 216 -18.24 -2.16 -1.16
CA PHE A 216 -18.08 -3.27 -0.22
C PHE A 216 -17.58 -2.72 1.12
N VAL A 217 -18.45 -2.72 2.13
CA VAL A 217 -18.02 -2.45 3.52
C VAL A 217 -17.46 -3.76 4.07
N VAL A 218 -16.15 -3.83 4.23
CA VAL A 218 -15.51 -4.93 4.97
C VAL A 218 -15.44 -4.52 6.44
N PRO A 219 -16.26 -5.11 7.34
CA PRO A 219 -16.16 -4.82 8.75
C PRO A 219 -14.82 -5.35 9.27
N ILE A 220 -14.03 -4.47 9.89
CA ILE A 220 -12.84 -4.87 10.63
C ILE A 220 -13.22 -4.89 12.10
N ASP A 221 -13.08 -6.06 12.71
CA ASP A 221 -13.28 -6.22 14.13
C ASP A 221 -12.01 -5.81 14.87
N PHE A 222 -12.09 -4.68 15.60
CA PHE A 222 -11.01 -4.21 16.47
C PHE A 222 -11.15 -4.72 17.91
N SER A 223 -12.13 -5.58 18.21
CA SER A 223 -12.37 -6.10 19.57
C SER A 223 -11.18 -6.88 20.14
N GLN A 224 -10.40 -7.52 19.27
CA GLN A 224 -9.17 -8.25 19.61
C GLN A 224 -7.90 -7.38 19.51
N GLY A 225 -8.04 -6.08 19.24
CA GLY A 225 -6.92 -5.19 18.95
C GLY A 225 -6.39 -5.33 17.53
N LEU A 226 -5.27 -4.64 17.25
CA LEU A 226 -4.61 -4.71 15.95
C LEU A 226 -3.77 -5.98 15.87
N LEU A 227 -4.13 -6.89 14.97
CA LEU A 227 -3.38 -8.12 14.74
C LEU A 227 -2.30 -7.92 13.66
N PRO A 228 -1.09 -8.46 13.86
CA PRO A 228 -0.10 -8.61 12.80
C PRO A 228 -0.62 -9.47 11.65
N LEU A 229 -0.22 -9.16 10.42
CA LEU A 229 -0.63 -9.90 9.23
C LEU A 229 -0.29 -11.39 9.31
N PHE A 230 0.84 -11.77 9.92
CA PHE A 230 1.23 -13.18 9.96
C PHE A 230 0.26 -14.07 10.74
N GLN A 231 -0.55 -13.48 11.62
CA GLN A 231 -1.57 -14.16 12.42
C GLN A 231 -2.91 -14.31 11.69
N LEU A 232 -3.13 -13.57 10.59
CA LEU A 232 -4.38 -13.61 9.82
C LEU A 232 -4.51 -14.89 8.99
N ASP A 233 -5.72 -15.23 8.56
CA ASP A 233 -5.94 -16.35 7.65
C ASP A 233 -5.13 -16.16 6.34
N VAL A 234 -4.45 -17.23 5.93
CA VAL A 234 -3.67 -17.29 4.69
C VAL A 234 -4.52 -16.96 3.45
N GLN A 235 -5.82 -17.24 3.50
CA GLN A 235 -6.76 -16.94 2.41
C GLN A 235 -6.97 -15.44 2.17
N LEU A 236 -6.75 -14.61 3.20
CA LEU A 236 -6.88 -13.15 3.11
C LEU A 236 -5.63 -12.49 2.53
N ILE A 237 -4.51 -13.21 2.48
CA ILE A 237 -3.20 -12.70 2.08
C ILE A 237 -2.91 -13.14 0.64
N ASP A 238 -2.45 -12.19 -0.18
CA ASP A 238 -2.07 -12.46 -1.58
C ASP A 238 -0.99 -13.55 -1.66
N VAL A 239 -1.15 -14.49 -2.59
CA VAL A 239 -0.28 -15.67 -2.77
C VAL A 239 1.21 -15.32 -2.87
N ARG A 240 1.54 -14.12 -3.38
CA ARG A 240 2.92 -13.63 -3.47
C ARG A 240 3.62 -13.52 -2.12
N TRP A 241 2.86 -13.33 -1.05
CA TRP A 241 3.36 -13.18 0.31
C TRP A 241 3.47 -14.50 1.06
N HIS A 242 2.82 -15.57 0.57
CA HIS A 242 2.73 -16.86 1.28
C HIS A 242 4.10 -17.45 1.63
N ARG A 243 5.09 -17.37 0.73
CA ARG A 243 6.43 -17.88 1.02
C ARG A 243 7.06 -17.22 2.27
N ILE A 244 6.99 -15.90 2.36
CA ILE A 244 7.55 -15.16 3.50
C ILE A 244 6.69 -15.36 4.74
N LEU A 245 5.36 -15.39 4.58
CA LEU A 245 4.40 -15.69 5.64
C LEU A 245 4.71 -17.02 6.34
N TYR A 246 4.94 -18.10 5.58
CA TYR A 246 5.27 -19.39 6.16
C TYR A 246 6.58 -19.36 6.95
N LEU A 247 7.62 -18.69 6.43
CA LEU A 247 8.91 -18.55 7.13
C LEU A 247 8.77 -17.76 8.43
N GLU A 248 7.98 -16.70 8.45
CA GLU A 248 7.75 -15.92 9.68
C GLU A 248 6.94 -16.71 10.71
N ARG A 249 5.94 -17.49 10.29
CA ARG A 249 5.19 -18.38 11.18
C ARG A 249 6.08 -19.46 11.80
N GLU A 250 6.92 -20.08 11.00
CA GLU A 250 7.88 -21.09 11.47
C GLU A 250 8.85 -20.50 12.48
N ARG A 251 9.41 -19.32 12.19
CA ARG A 251 10.29 -18.59 13.11
C ARG A 251 9.60 -18.28 14.44
N GLN A 252 8.33 -17.87 14.41
CA GLN A 252 7.57 -17.57 15.61
C GLN A 252 7.32 -18.82 16.46
N MET A 253 6.97 -19.94 15.84
CA MET A 253 6.80 -21.22 16.56
C MET A 253 8.09 -21.65 17.27
N LEU A 254 9.25 -21.50 16.61
CA LEU A 254 10.55 -21.83 17.20
C LEU A 254 10.90 -20.92 18.38
N LEU A 255 10.57 -19.62 18.29
CA LEU A 255 10.77 -18.68 19.39
C LEU A 255 9.92 -19.06 20.61
N GLU A 256 8.64 -19.40 20.39
CA GLU A 256 7.73 -19.83 21.46
C GLU A 256 8.16 -21.16 22.08
N GLU A 257 8.72 -22.09 21.30
CA GLU A 257 9.25 -23.35 21.81
C GLU A 257 10.50 -23.12 22.69
N ASN A 258 11.37 -22.20 22.30
CA ASN A 258 12.57 -21.85 23.08
C ASN A 258 12.22 -21.17 24.40
N VAL A 259 11.26 -20.23 24.39
CA VAL A 259 10.78 -19.56 25.61
C VAL A 259 10.19 -20.58 26.59
N LYS A 260 9.37 -21.53 26.10
CA LYS A 260 8.81 -22.60 26.93
C LYS A 260 9.90 -23.50 27.54
N LYS A 261 10.99 -23.77 26.81
CA LYS A 261 12.12 -24.56 27.32
C LYS A 261 12.90 -23.82 28.41
N GLU A 262 13.07 -22.51 28.29
CA GLU A 262 13.74 -21.67 29.30
C GLU A 262 12.90 -21.54 30.59
N GLU A 263 11.58 -21.40 30.47
CA GLU A 263 10.67 -21.35 31.63
C GLU A 263 10.62 -22.66 32.41
N VAL A 264 10.63 -23.81 31.72
CA VAL A 264 10.63 -25.13 32.37
C VAL A 264 11.98 -25.45 33.03
N SER A 265 13.10 -24.96 32.49
CA SER A 265 14.43 -25.12 33.09
C SER A 265 14.59 -24.34 34.41
N SER A 266 13.99 -23.15 34.48
CA SER A 266 14.05 -22.27 35.66
C SER A 266 13.09 -22.62 36.80
N THR A 267 12.18 -23.57 36.62
CA THR A 267 11.23 -24.02 37.66
C THR A 267 11.63 -25.31 38.37
N THR A 268 12.81 -25.88 38.10
CA THR A 268 13.27 -27.10 38.80
C THR A 268 13.77 -26.73 40.22
N PRO A 269 13.11 -27.18 41.31
CA PRO A 269 13.54 -26.84 42.66
C PRO A 269 14.82 -27.60 43.02
N GLU A 270 15.81 -26.85 43.48
CA GLU A 270 17.10 -27.32 43.97
C GLU A 270 16.87 -28.24 45.19
N LEU A 271 16.92 -29.56 44.98
CA LEU A 271 16.95 -30.55 46.06
C LEU A 271 18.29 -30.40 46.80
N THR A 272 18.24 -29.67 47.90
CA THR A 272 19.35 -29.54 48.84
C THR A 272 19.53 -30.87 49.58
N GLU A 273 20.61 -31.58 49.27
CA GLU A 273 21.03 -32.76 50.03
C GLU A 273 21.49 -32.34 51.44
N PRO A 274 21.11 -33.09 52.50
CA PRO A 274 21.51 -32.76 53.85
C PRO A 274 22.97 -33.18 54.13
N VAL A 275 23.75 -32.22 54.63
CA VAL A 275 25.15 -32.39 55.07
C VAL A 275 25.25 -33.40 56.22
N PRO A 276 26.17 -34.37 56.19
CA PRO A 276 26.37 -35.29 57.30
C PRO A 276 27.13 -34.58 58.43
N VAL A 277 26.52 -34.55 59.61
CA VAL A 277 27.14 -34.07 60.85
C VAL A 277 28.14 -35.12 61.33
N THR A 278 29.42 -34.77 61.33
CA THR A 278 30.48 -35.51 62.02
C THR A 278 30.40 -35.23 63.52
N THR A 279 30.26 -36.27 64.33
CA THR A 279 30.52 -36.23 65.78
C THR A 279 31.74 -37.07 66.10
N ASN A 280 32.62 -36.48 66.92
CA ASN A 280 33.87 -37.00 67.48
C ASN A 280 33.71 -38.34 68.21
#